data_AF-A0A9D7GYL2-F1
#
_entry.id   AF-A0A9D7GYL2-F1
#
_cell.length_a   1.000
_cell.length_b   1.000
_cell.length_c   1.000
_cell.angle_alpha   90.00
_cell.angle_beta   90.00
_cell.angle_gamma   90.00
#
_symmetry.space_group_name_H-M   'P 1'
#
loop_
_entity.id
_entity.type
_entity.pdbx_description
1 polymer ?
#
loop_
_entity_poly.entity_id
_entity_poly.type
_entity_poly.pdbx_seq_one_letter_code
_entity_poly.pdbx_strand_id
1 'polypeptide(L)'
;MSDAGRLPATCRAHLRGWRDVSAAAASTLLAVLLLLTAACGGEATPSRPERPDVGAPQGRRGVGERTADTTSLISPTRRDSLIGSARGAGGIETMQAQCLACHGRAHDAAPGLVAVAAATCVACHANSHVAIQSFFAGNVPSVAVPADTMYLARVSCVGCHSGSTFTARGAVARATAFDAMCVSCHGPRFRGMLARWVGGMQWREAAVTAYVAQAEADPRLARGATQSRVRDARRAVGIVETAGAMHNIKGADQLLRAAMGSVASAYSRAGVLAPPPPRLGPDATRDACVGCHYGIETARSTVLGGTLDHFSHVVRADVSCTACHSDATYFTSRQAPDGSADRAVDPRHGKSRVTAASCDGCHHAPTNQLACTTCHAGDARLDSTRRVVMALALRPPEAPRSRNVDFQHAQHTTSECTQCHATARDVRAVVPCSQCHTDHHRERATGCVACHGTRLLATHSRDAHFTCANCHEREVFTRLLPDRTFCVSCHAKQSDHVPSRDECTSCHLRLTPDELRQRILSSAATAGSRND
;
A
#
# COMPACT_ATOMS: atom_id res chain seq x y z
N MET A 1 -45.16 -61.64 -0.95
CA MET A 1 -44.42 -60.79 0.00
C MET A 1 -44.07 -59.51 -0.74
N SER A 2 -44.98 -58.55 -0.68
CA SER A 2 -44.95 -57.30 -1.42
C SER A 2 -45.14 -56.20 -0.39
N ASP A 3 -44.06 -55.51 -0.01
CA ASP A 3 -44.10 -54.12 0.49
C ASP A 3 -42.68 -53.67 0.85
N ALA A 4 -42.03 -52.98 -0.09
CA ALA A 4 -40.87 -52.14 0.21
C ALA A 4 -41.38 -50.69 0.26
N GLY A 5 -41.39 -50.13 1.46
CA GLY A 5 -42.06 -48.88 1.82
C GLY A 5 -41.62 -47.67 0.99
N ARG A 6 -42.60 -46.89 0.55
CA ARG A 6 -42.40 -45.56 -0.03
C ARG A 6 -41.99 -44.59 1.07
N LEU A 7 -40.87 -43.90 0.88
CA LEU A 7 -40.45 -42.82 1.76
C LEU A 7 -41.49 -41.67 1.78
N PRO A 8 -41.75 -41.07 2.96
CA PRO A 8 -42.67 -39.94 3.12
C PRO A 8 -42.33 -38.78 2.17
N ALA A 9 -43.36 -38.09 1.67
CA ALA A 9 -43.22 -36.99 0.72
C ALA A 9 -42.31 -35.85 1.24
N THR A 10 -42.27 -35.65 2.56
CA THR A 10 -41.40 -34.67 3.24
C THR A 10 -39.92 -34.99 3.11
N CYS A 11 -39.55 -36.27 3.09
CA CYS A 11 -38.16 -36.71 2.94
C CYS A 11 -37.66 -36.52 1.49
N ARG A 12 -38.55 -36.69 0.50
CA ARG A 12 -38.25 -36.40 -0.91
C ARG A 12 -38.08 -34.91 -1.21
N ALA A 13 -38.78 -34.03 -0.48
CA ALA A 13 -38.60 -32.59 -0.61
C ALA A 13 -37.24 -32.12 -0.06
N HIS A 14 -36.82 -32.65 1.09
CA HIS A 14 -35.51 -32.34 1.67
C HIS A 14 -34.32 -32.83 0.83
N LEU A 15 -34.43 -34.01 0.22
CA LEU A 15 -33.37 -34.54 -0.67
C LEU A 15 -33.26 -33.80 -2.01
N ARG A 16 -34.35 -33.17 -2.48
CA ARG A 16 -34.28 -32.25 -3.65
C ARG A 16 -33.59 -30.95 -3.29
N GLY A 17 -33.93 -30.35 -2.15
CA GLY A 17 -33.25 -29.15 -1.66
C GLY A 17 -31.73 -29.33 -1.47
N TRP A 18 -31.29 -30.49 -1.00
CA TRP A 18 -29.86 -30.80 -0.85
C TRP A 18 -29.13 -30.99 -2.19
N ARG A 19 -29.79 -31.53 -3.21
CA ARG A 19 -29.23 -31.63 -4.56
C ARG A 19 -29.06 -30.27 -5.22
N ASP A 20 -30.04 -29.37 -5.03
CA ASP A 20 -29.99 -28.03 -5.62
C ASP A 20 -28.92 -27.15 -4.96
N VAL A 21 -28.74 -27.26 -3.64
CA VAL A 21 -27.67 -26.54 -2.91
C VAL A 21 -26.28 -27.08 -3.28
N SER A 22 -26.15 -28.39 -3.50
CA SER A 22 -24.88 -29.01 -3.90
C SER A 22 -24.48 -28.63 -5.34
N ALA A 23 -25.44 -28.51 -6.25
CA ALA A 23 -25.20 -28.10 -7.64
C ALA A 23 -24.80 -26.61 -7.75
N ALA A 24 -25.42 -25.75 -6.94
CA ALA A 24 -25.05 -24.34 -6.85
C ALA A 24 -23.63 -24.17 -6.28
N ALA A 25 -23.30 -24.87 -5.18
CA ALA A 25 -21.97 -24.81 -4.57
C ALA A 25 -20.87 -25.35 -5.48
N ALA A 26 -21.12 -26.45 -6.21
CA ALA A 26 -20.17 -27.00 -7.17
C ALA A 26 -19.93 -26.06 -8.36
N SER A 27 -20.96 -25.37 -8.84
CA SER A 27 -20.84 -24.40 -9.94
C SER A 27 -20.05 -23.15 -9.51
N THR A 28 -20.23 -22.69 -8.27
CA THR A 28 -19.43 -21.57 -7.73
C THR A 28 -17.97 -21.97 -7.51
N LEU A 29 -17.71 -23.19 -7.01
CA LEU A 29 -16.33 -23.68 -6.84
C LEU A 29 -15.62 -23.83 -8.20
N LEU A 30 -16.31 -24.34 -9.23
CA LEU A 30 -15.74 -24.50 -10.56
C LEU A 30 -15.45 -23.14 -11.22
N ALA A 31 -16.32 -22.15 -11.02
CA ALA A 31 -16.10 -20.78 -11.51
C ALA A 31 -14.90 -20.11 -10.81
N VAL A 32 -14.73 -20.31 -9.50
CA VAL A 32 -13.57 -19.82 -8.74
C VAL A 32 -12.28 -20.54 -9.17
N LEU A 33 -12.34 -21.85 -9.41
CA LEU A 33 -11.19 -22.63 -9.89
C LEU A 33 -10.77 -22.21 -11.31
N LEU A 34 -11.72 -21.95 -12.21
CA LEU A 34 -11.47 -21.43 -13.55
C LEU A 34 -10.88 -20.01 -13.52
N LEU A 35 -11.35 -19.16 -12.62
CA LEU A 35 -10.77 -17.82 -12.41
C LEU A 35 -9.35 -17.87 -11.84
N LEU A 36 -9.04 -18.84 -10.97
CA LEU A 36 -7.69 -19.01 -10.42
C LEU A 36 -6.71 -19.61 -11.43
N THR A 37 -7.15 -20.55 -12.28
CA THR A 37 -6.28 -21.10 -13.34
C THR A 37 -5.97 -20.09 -14.46
N ALA A 38 -6.88 -19.16 -14.74
CA ALA A 38 -6.63 -18.07 -15.68
C ALA A 38 -5.65 -17.01 -15.14
N ALA A 39 -5.43 -16.95 -13.82
CA ALA A 39 -4.54 -16.00 -13.17
C ALA A 39 -3.10 -16.50 -12.99
N CYS A 40 -2.82 -17.80 -13.20
CA CYS A 40 -1.50 -18.39 -12.94
C CYS A 40 -0.73 -18.84 -14.20
N GLY A 41 -1.25 -18.59 -15.41
CA GLY A 41 -0.58 -18.98 -16.65
C GLY A 41 0.30 -17.89 -17.24
N GLY A 42 1.49 -17.65 -16.69
CA GLY A 42 2.40 -16.64 -17.24
C GLY A 42 3.72 -16.48 -16.51
N GLU A 43 4.47 -17.55 -16.27
CA GLU A 43 5.89 -17.45 -15.86
C GLU A 43 6.80 -17.76 -17.06
N ALA A 44 7.53 -16.73 -17.48
CA ALA A 44 8.65 -16.85 -18.41
C ALA A 44 9.87 -17.40 -17.65
N THR A 45 10.51 -18.41 -18.21
CA THR A 45 11.79 -18.97 -17.76
C THR A 45 12.89 -17.90 -17.68
N PRO A 46 13.66 -17.80 -16.58
CA PRO A 46 14.80 -16.89 -16.53
C PRO A 46 16.00 -17.50 -17.26
N SER A 47 16.48 -16.81 -18.28
CA SER A 47 17.77 -17.07 -18.92
C SER A 47 18.91 -16.71 -17.96
N ARG A 48 19.85 -17.64 -17.84
CA ARG A 48 21.07 -17.61 -17.04
C ARG A 48 22.04 -16.56 -17.61
N PRO A 49 22.63 -15.64 -16.82
CA PRO A 49 23.69 -14.78 -17.33
C PRO A 49 25.03 -15.55 -17.30
N GLU A 50 25.66 -15.66 -18.46
CA GLU A 50 27.06 -16.05 -18.59
C GLU A 50 27.96 -14.97 -17.95
N ARG A 51 28.96 -15.43 -17.20
CA ARG A 51 30.06 -14.62 -16.69
C ARG A 51 31.02 -14.30 -17.83
N PRO A 52 31.46 -13.04 -18.01
CA PRO A 52 32.70 -12.77 -18.73
C PRO A 52 33.88 -12.68 -17.77
N ASP A 53 34.99 -13.23 -18.24
CA ASP A 53 36.30 -13.25 -17.61
C ASP A 53 36.92 -11.86 -17.40
N VAL A 54 37.74 -11.80 -16.35
CA VAL A 54 38.50 -10.64 -15.89
C VAL A 54 39.76 -10.46 -16.74
N GLY A 55 39.84 -9.34 -17.46
CA GLY A 55 41.07 -8.86 -18.11
C GLY A 55 41.31 -7.38 -17.75
N ALA A 56 42.47 -7.09 -17.16
CA ALA A 56 42.93 -5.76 -16.75
C ALA A 56 43.68 -5.03 -17.91
N PRO A 57 44.25 -3.81 -17.72
CA PRO A 57 43.62 -2.56 -18.13
C PRO A 57 44.42 -1.79 -19.19
N GLN A 58 43.75 -1.07 -20.09
CA GLN A 58 44.36 0.06 -20.82
C GLN A 58 43.35 1.20 -21.01
N GLY A 59 43.76 2.41 -20.64
CA GLY A 59 42.90 3.58 -20.59
C GLY A 59 42.71 4.30 -21.92
N ARG A 60 41.66 5.13 -21.98
CA ARG A 60 41.69 6.49 -22.53
C ARG A 60 40.34 7.17 -22.34
N ARG A 61 40.42 8.49 -22.30
CA ARG A 61 39.36 9.50 -22.12
C ARG A 61 38.16 9.29 -23.05
N GLY A 62 36.97 9.53 -22.53
CA GLY A 62 35.75 9.74 -23.31
C GLY A 62 34.67 10.39 -22.45
N VAL A 63 34.34 11.64 -22.76
CA VAL A 63 33.18 12.38 -22.25
C VAL A 63 31.95 11.81 -22.95
N GLY A 64 30.90 11.44 -22.21
CA GLY A 64 29.66 10.90 -22.78
C GLY A 64 28.50 10.87 -21.78
N GLU A 65 27.59 11.82 -21.96
CA GLU A 65 26.13 11.65 -22.05
C GLU A 65 25.43 10.66 -21.10
N ARG A 66 24.65 11.20 -20.15
CA ARG A 66 23.72 10.45 -19.30
C ARG A 66 22.42 10.18 -20.06
N THR A 67 22.16 8.91 -20.38
CA THR A 67 20.84 8.41 -20.78
C THR A 67 19.92 8.33 -19.56
N ALA A 68 18.70 8.86 -19.71
CA ALA A 68 17.62 8.69 -18.76
C ALA A 68 16.83 7.43 -19.14
N ASP A 69 16.82 6.47 -18.24
CA ASP A 69 16.05 5.23 -18.33
C ASP A 69 14.66 5.48 -17.73
N THR A 70 13.60 5.34 -18.53
CA THR A 70 12.21 5.29 -18.06
C THR A 70 11.49 4.16 -18.76
N THR A 71 11.59 2.97 -18.19
CA THR A 71 10.70 1.86 -18.52
C THR A 71 9.33 2.12 -17.89
N SER A 72 8.35 2.52 -18.70
CA SER A 72 6.95 2.67 -18.29
C SER A 72 6.19 1.39 -18.68
N LEU A 73 5.73 0.66 -17.66
CA LEU A 73 4.86 -0.51 -17.79
C LEU A 73 3.41 -0.03 -17.84
N ILE A 74 2.72 -0.19 -18.97
CA ILE A 74 1.25 -0.14 -19.05
C ILE A 74 0.77 -1.32 -19.91
N SER A 75 0.07 -2.25 -19.27
CA SER A 75 -0.66 -3.36 -19.92
C SER A 75 -2.04 -2.89 -20.45
N PRO A 76 -2.60 -3.52 -21.50
CA PRO A 76 -3.87 -3.12 -22.08
C PRO A 76 -5.05 -3.92 -21.49
N THR A 77 -6.20 -3.28 -21.30
CA THR A 77 -7.49 -3.97 -21.13
C THR A 77 -8.55 -3.53 -22.13
N ARG A 78 -9.45 -4.48 -22.39
CA ARG A 78 -10.19 -4.78 -23.61
C ARG A 78 -11.32 -3.82 -23.97
N ARG A 79 -11.60 -3.84 -25.28
CA ARG A 79 -12.88 -3.56 -25.94
C ARG A 79 -13.97 -4.50 -25.40
N ASP A 80 -15.15 -3.94 -25.12
CA ASP A 80 -16.42 -4.38 -25.72
C ASP A 80 -17.54 -3.48 -25.18
N SER A 81 -18.15 -2.67 -26.05
CA SER A 81 -19.54 -2.29 -25.91
C SER A 81 -20.11 -1.90 -27.26
N LEU A 82 -21.11 -2.70 -27.63
CA LEU A 82 -21.97 -2.64 -28.79
C LEU A 82 -22.83 -1.38 -28.75
N ILE A 83 -22.79 -0.57 -29.82
CA ILE A 83 -23.94 0.26 -30.23
C ILE A 83 -24.13 0.10 -31.74
N GLY A 84 -25.28 -0.49 -32.07
CA GLY A 84 -26.23 -0.04 -33.09
C GLY A 84 -25.68 0.42 -34.43
N SER A 85 -25.85 -0.44 -35.43
CA SER A 85 -25.76 -0.13 -36.85
C SER A 85 -26.73 1.00 -37.25
N ALA A 86 -26.20 2.14 -37.70
CA ALA A 86 -26.90 3.05 -38.60
C ALA A 86 -26.07 3.13 -39.90
N ARG A 87 -26.68 2.68 -40.99
CA ARG A 87 -26.13 2.82 -42.34
C ARG A 87 -26.00 4.31 -42.68
N GLY A 88 -24.80 4.71 -43.05
CA GLY A 88 -24.47 6.03 -43.56
C GLY A 88 -23.02 6.00 -44.05
N ALA A 89 -22.80 5.38 -45.20
CA ALA A 89 -21.52 5.44 -45.89
C ALA A 89 -21.22 6.89 -46.27
N GLY A 90 -20.02 7.38 -45.92
CA GLY A 90 -19.48 8.65 -46.46
C GLY A 90 -19.05 9.73 -45.46
N GLY A 91 -18.71 9.41 -44.20
CA GLY A 91 -18.49 10.43 -43.16
C GLY A 91 -17.05 10.76 -42.74
N ILE A 92 -16.02 10.02 -43.17
CA ILE A 92 -14.66 10.21 -42.61
C ILE A 92 -13.70 10.90 -43.61
N GLU A 93 -13.85 10.67 -44.91
CA GLU A 93 -13.02 11.37 -45.93
C GLU A 93 -13.54 12.77 -46.30
N THR A 94 -14.86 13.00 -46.24
CA THR A 94 -15.46 14.34 -46.44
C THR A 94 -15.20 15.30 -45.28
N MET A 95 -14.94 14.79 -44.07
CA MET A 95 -14.72 15.63 -42.89
C MET A 95 -13.28 16.21 -42.85
N GLN A 96 -12.27 15.48 -43.32
CA GLN A 96 -10.90 16.02 -43.45
C GLN A 96 -10.76 17.00 -44.62
N ALA A 97 -11.50 16.82 -45.72
CA ALA A 97 -11.41 17.67 -46.90
C ALA A 97 -12.06 19.06 -46.71
N GLN A 98 -13.01 19.22 -45.78
CA GLN A 98 -13.66 20.50 -45.51
C GLN A 98 -12.92 21.39 -44.51
N CYS A 99 -12.03 20.83 -43.67
CA CYS A 99 -11.20 21.62 -42.74
C CYS A 99 -10.24 22.55 -43.50
N LEU A 100 -9.59 22.08 -44.57
CA LEU A 100 -8.56 22.86 -45.28
C LEU A 100 -9.14 23.92 -46.24
N ALA A 101 -10.38 23.74 -46.71
CA ALA A 101 -11.02 24.69 -47.64
C ALA A 101 -11.27 26.08 -47.02
N CYS A 102 -11.37 26.17 -45.68
CA CYS A 102 -11.58 27.43 -44.96
C CYS A 102 -10.31 27.94 -44.24
N HIS A 103 -9.39 27.06 -43.84
CA HIS A 103 -8.14 27.46 -43.17
C HIS A 103 -7.17 28.23 -44.08
N GLY A 104 -7.27 28.11 -45.41
CA GLY A 104 -6.45 28.88 -46.35
C GLY A 104 -6.65 30.40 -46.29
N ARG A 105 -7.84 30.88 -45.89
CA ARG A 105 -8.13 32.33 -45.77
C ARG A 105 -7.82 32.92 -44.39
N ALA A 106 -7.68 32.09 -43.36
CA ALA A 106 -7.42 32.56 -42.00
C ALA A 106 -5.94 32.90 -41.75
N HIS A 107 -5.03 32.44 -42.62
CA HIS A 107 -3.60 32.77 -42.54
C HIS A 107 -3.20 34.08 -43.22
N ASP A 108 -4.10 34.71 -43.98
CA ASP A 108 -3.92 36.08 -44.50
C ASP A 108 -4.40 37.16 -43.52
N ALA A 109 -5.02 36.78 -42.40
CA ALA A 109 -5.39 37.72 -41.35
C ALA A 109 -4.15 38.09 -40.52
N ALA A 110 -3.85 39.38 -40.47
CA ALA A 110 -2.70 39.92 -39.74
C ALA A 110 -2.63 39.35 -38.30
N PRO A 111 -1.45 38.95 -37.82
CA PRO A 111 -1.29 38.39 -36.48
C PRO A 111 -1.66 39.46 -35.44
N GLY A 112 -2.78 39.25 -34.73
CA GLY A 112 -3.24 40.18 -33.69
C GLY A 112 -4.65 39.96 -33.12
N LEU A 113 -5.50 39.12 -33.72
CA LEU A 113 -6.90 38.96 -33.29
C LEU A 113 -7.18 37.62 -32.59
N VAL A 114 -6.55 37.41 -31.43
CA VAL A 114 -6.72 36.17 -30.63
C VAL A 114 -8.14 36.02 -30.06
N ALA A 115 -8.90 37.12 -29.90
CA ALA A 115 -10.27 37.09 -29.40
C ALA A 115 -11.30 36.58 -30.44
N VAL A 116 -11.01 36.67 -31.74
CA VAL A 116 -11.93 36.25 -32.81
C VAL A 116 -11.89 34.73 -33.04
N ALA A 117 -10.78 34.07 -32.70
CA ALA A 117 -10.58 32.64 -32.92
C ALA A 117 -11.47 31.74 -32.03
N ALA A 118 -11.82 32.17 -30.81
CA ALA A 118 -12.74 31.42 -29.94
C ALA A 118 -14.20 31.54 -30.42
N ALA A 119 -14.57 32.69 -30.99
CA ALA A 119 -15.90 32.92 -31.57
C ALA A 119 -16.14 32.14 -32.86
N THR A 120 -15.07 31.77 -33.59
CA THR A 120 -15.19 31.11 -34.90
C THR A 120 -15.70 29.66 -34.82
N CYS A 121 -15.49 28.97 -33.69
CA CYS A 121 -16.01 27.61 -33.51
C CYS A 121 -17.52 27.60 -33.24
N VAL A 122 -18.01 28.53 -32.42
CA VAL A 122 -19.43 28.67 -32.04
C VAL A 122 -20.27 29.16 -33.22
N ALA A 123 -19.68 29.98 -34.09
CA ALA A 123 -20.34 30.48 -35.28
C ALA A 123 -20.82 29.37 -36.24
N CYS A 124 -20.15 28.21 -36.27
CA CYS A 124 -20.49 27.09 -37.17
C CYS A 124 -20.93 25.80 -36.44
N HIS A 125 -20.52 25.56 -35.20
CA HIS A 125 -20.93 24.41 -34.38
C HIS A 125 -21.65 24.84 -33.10
N ALA A 126 -22.67 25.68 -33.26
CA ALA A 126 -23.38 26.38 -32.18
C ALA A 126 -23.88 25.49 -31.03
N ASN A 127 -24.05 24.17 -31.25
CA ASN A 127 -24.54 23.24 -30.24
C ASN A 127 -23.54 22.15 -29.82
N SER A 128 -22.45 21.90 -30.55
CA SER A 128 -21.60 20.72 -30.30
C SER A 128 -20.72 20.85 -29.06
N HIS A 129 -20.52 22.07 -28.54
CA HIS A 129 -19.63 22.32 -27.40
C HIS A 129 -20.24 23.20 -26.31
N VAL A 130 -21.57 23.46 -26.34
CA VAL A 130 -22.20 24.36 -25.35
C VAL A 130 -21.97 23.84 -23.93
N ALA A 131 -22.15 22.54 -23.69
CA ALA A 131 -21.90 21.95 -22.38
C ALA A 131 -20.44 22.12 -21.93
N ILE A 132 -19.48 21.92 -22.83
CA ILE A 132 -18.03 22.08 -22.56
C ILE A 132 -17.70 23.54 -22.26
N GLN A 133 -18.20 24.48 -23.05
CA GLN A 133 -17.95 25.91 -22.88
C GLN A 133 -18.58 26.45 -21.60
N SER A 134 -19.83 26.08 -21.33
CA SER A 134 -20.51 26.40 -20.08
C SER A 134 -19.72 25.85 -18.89
N PHE A 135 -19.28 24.60 -18.96
CA PHE A 135 -18.49 23.98 -17.90
C PHE A 135 -17.12 24.65 -17.70
N PHE A 136 -16.41 24.95 -18.78
CA PHE A 136 -15.12 25.65 -18.76
C PHE A 136 -15.23 27.05 -18.15
N ALA A 137 -16.31 27.76 -18.48
CA ALA A 137 -16.64 29.09 -17.94
C ALA A 137 -17.21 29.05 -16.52
N GLY A 138 -17.48 27.87 -15.95
CA GLY A 138 -18.12 27.71 -14.65
C GLY A 138 -19.64 27.95 -14.64
N ASN A 139 -20.27 28.05 -15.80
CA ASN A 139 -21.70 28.25 -15.98
C ASN A 139 -22.47 26.92 -15.94
N VAL A 140 -22.43 26.23 -14.80
CA VAL A 140 -23.17 24.97 -14.62
C VAL A 140 -24.50 25.22 -13.89
N PRO A 141 -25.64 24.75 -14.43
CA PRO A 141 -26.91 24.86 -13.73
C PRO A 141 -26.87 24.14 -12.37
N SER A 142 -27.50 24.75 -11.36
CA SER A 142 -27.78 24.15 -10.05
C SER A 142 -26.59 23.90 -9.12
N VAL A 143 -25.34 23.99 -9.60
CA VAL A 143 -24.14 23.88 -8.75
C VAL A 143 -23.20 25.03 -9.09
N ALA A 144 -22.86 25.84 -8.09
CA ALA A 144 -21.86 26.88 -8.24
C ALA A 144 -20.49 26.21 -8.39
N VAL A 145 -19.93 26.27 -9.61
CA VAL A 145 -18.57 25.86 -9.91
C VAL A 145 -17.75 27.08 -10.32
N PRO A 146 -16.48 27.21 -9.89
CA PRO A 146 -15.64 28.29 -10.37
C PRO A 146 -15.35 28.10 -11.86
N ALA A 147 -15.14 29.20 -12.57
CA ALA A 147 -14.54 29.14 -13.89
C ALA A 147 -13.15 28.50 -13.82
N ASP A 148 -12.77 27.77 -14.86
CA ASP A 148 -11.43 27.16 -14.91
C ASP A 148 -10.33 28.23 -14.95
N THR A 149 -9.15 27.91 -14.41
CA THR A 149 -8.02 28.85 -14.39
C THR A 149 -7.55 29.20 -15.81
N MET A 150 -7.59 28.25 -16.73
CA MET A 150 -7.27 28.47 -18.14
C MET A 150 -8.33 29.33 -18.84
N TYR A 151 -9.62 29.19 -18.47
CA TYR A 151 -10.67 30.08 -18.97
C TYR A 151 -10.43 31.53 -18.52
N LEU A 152 -10.13 31.74 -17.23
CA LEU A 152 -9.81 33.06 -16.68
C LEU A 152 -8.54 33.65 -17.31
N ALA A 153 -7.58 32.80 -17.67
CA ALA A 153 -6.37 33.17 -18.41
C ALA A 153 -6.62 33.35 -19.92
N ARG A 154 -7.86 33.25 -20.40
CA ARG A 154 -8.27 33.39 -21.80
C ARG A 154 -7.63 32.38 -22.75
N VAL A 155 -7.30 31.19 -22.26
CA VAL A 155 -6.90 30.07 -23.12
C VAL A 155 -8.10 29.63 -23.94
N SER A 156 -7.95 29.63 -25.26
CA SER A 156 -9.00 29.23 -26.20
C SER A 156 -8.93 27.73 -26.50
N CYS A 157 -10.02 27.18 -27.07
CA CYS A 157 -10.08 25.77 -27.46
C CYS A 157 -8.89 25.37 -28.35
N VAL A 158 -8.52 26.23 -29.32
CA VAL A 158 -7.42 25.97 -30.26
C VAL A 158 -6.03 25.97 -29.61
N GLY A 159 -5.91 26.52 -28.40
CA GLY A 159 -4.68 26.44 -27.61
C GLY A 159 -4.37 25.00 -27.16
N CYS A 160 -5.40 24.18 -26.95
CA CYS A 160 -5.26 22.76 -26.61
C CYS A 160 -5.60 21.84 -27.78
N HIS A 161 -6.54 22.24 -28.64
CA HIS A 161 -7.07 21.48 -29.76
C HIS A 161 -6.55 22.04 -31.09
N SER A 162 -5.33 21.66 -31.46
CA SER A 162 -4.70 22.04 -32.72
C SER A 162 -4.59 20.84 -33.70
N GLY A 163 -4.18 21.10 -34.93
CA GLY A 163 -4.08 20.07 -35.98
C GLY A 163 -3.31 18.81 -35.58
N SER A 164 -2.28 18.93 -34.75
CA SER A 164 -1.53 17.77 -34.23
C SER A 164 -2.37 16.89 -33.30
N THR A 165 -3.21 17.50 -32.45
CA THR A 165 -4.11 16.76 -31.54
C THR A 165 -5.25 16.05 -32.28
N PHE A 166 -5.75 16.65 -33.37
CA PHE A 166 -6.81 16.04 -34.20
C PHE A 166 -6.29 14.95 -35.14
N THR A 167 -5.05 15.07 -35.62
CA THR A 167 -4.46 14.10 -36.55
C THR A 167 -3.82 12.90 -35.85
N ALA A 168 -3.54 13.00 -34.55
CA ALA A 168 -3.00 11.90 -33.77
C ALA A 168 -3.98 10.70 -33.71
N ARG A 169 -3.52 9.54 -34.18
CA ARG A 169 -4.31 8.29 -34.18
C ARG A 169 -3.96 7.40 -32.99
N GLY A 170 -4.98 6.88 -32.32
CA GLY A 170 -4.84 6.06 -31.11
C GLY A 170 -4.79 6.88 -29.83
N ALA A 171 -4.99 6.23 -28.68
CA ALA A 171 -5.08 6.90 -27.38
C ALA A 171 -3.72 7.47 -26.93
N VAL A 172 -2.65 6.70 -27.10
CA VAL A 172 -1.28 7.11 -26.71
C VAL A 172 -0.82 8.33 -27.50
N ALA A 173 -0.91 8.30 -28.83
CA ALA A 173 -0.50 9.43 -29.67
C ALA A 173 -1.30 10.70 -29.36
N ARG A 174 -2.61 10.59 -29.09
CA ARG A 174 -3.43 11.72 -28.66
C ARG A 174 -2.99 12.28 -27.32
N ALA A 175 -2.76 11.42 -26.33
CA ALA A 175 -2.26 11.85 -25.02
C ALA A 175 -0.90 12.57 -25.14
N THR A 176 0.03 12.03 -25.94
CA THR A 176 1.32 12.68 -26.22
C THR A 176 1.15 14.03 -26.91
N ALA A 177 0.24 14.14 -27.89
CA ALA A 177 -0.01 15.39 -28.59
C ALA A 177 -0.58 16.46 -27.64
N PHE A 178 -1.54 16.10 -26.78
CA PHE A 178 -2.07 17.03 -25.78
C PHE A 178 -1.02 17.42 -24.72
N ASP A 179 -0.20 16.47 -24.27
CA ASP A 179 0.89 16.77 -23.33
C ASP A 179 1.89 17.78 -23.90
N ALA A 180 2.19 17.68 -25.21
CA ALA A 180 3.01 18.66 -25.91
C ALA A 180 2.39 20.06 -25.92
N MET A 181 1.06 20.18 -26.04
CA MET A 181 0.36 21.49 -25.97
C MET A 181 0.53 22.10 -24.57
N CYS A 182 0.36 21.31 -23.50
CA CYS A 182 0.60 21.77 -22.13
C CYS A 182 2.04 22.28 -21.96
N VAL A 183 3.01 21.51 -22.45
CA VAL A 183 4.45 21.85 -22.36
C VAL A 183 4.81 23.10 -23.16
N SER A 184 4.12 23.42 -24.26
CA SER A 184 4.43 24.64 -25.02
C SER A 184 4.17 25.94 -24.25
N CYS A 185 3.21 25.94 -23.32
CA CYS A 185 2.91 27.11 -22.48
C CYS A 185 3.57 27.02 -21.10
N HIS A 186 3.65 25.83 -20.51
CA HIS A 186 4.11 25.67 -19.12
C HIS A 186 5.55 25.17 -18.99
N GLY A 187 6.16 24.74 -20.11
CA GLY A 187 7.52 24.20 -20.15
C GLY A 187 7.63 22.71 -19.75
N PRO A 188 8.82 22.11 -19.88
CA PRO A 188 9.02 20.66 -19.77
C PRO A 188 8.70 20.06 -18.39
N ARG A 189 8.66 20.87 -17.33
CA ARG A 189 8.33 20.41 -15.96
C ARG A 189 6.87 19.96 -15.83
N PHE A 190 6.01 20.34 -16.75
CA PHE A 190 4.59 19.98 -16.77
C PHE A 190 4.31 18.70 -17.57
N ARG A 191 5.34 18.06 -18.13
CA ARG A 191 5.22 16.79 -18.83
C ARG A 191 4.54 15.73 -17.95
N GLY A 192 3.58 15.02 -18.52
CA GLY A 192 2.80 13.98 -17.88
C GLY A 192 1.78 14.49 -16.86
N MET A 193 1.63 15.80 -16.65
CA MET A 193 0.61 16.36 -15.77
C MET A 193 -0.79 15.97 -16.24
N LEU A 194 -1.06 16.09 -17.54
CA LEU A 194 -2.36 15.73 -18.10
C LEU A 194 -2.71 14.26 -17.86
N ALA A 195 -1.74 13.35 -18.04
CA ALA A 195 -1.96 11.93 -17.79
C ALA A 195 -2.35 11.67 -16.33
N ARG A 196 -1.71 12.35 -15.37
CA ARG A 196 -2.07 12.27 -13.95
C ARG A 196 -3.46 12.84 -13.67
N TRP A 197 -3.78 14.00 -14.24
CA TRP A 197 -5.10 14.61 -14.11
C TRP A 197 -6.22 13.69 -14.62
N VAL A 198 -6.04 13.12 -15.81
CA VAL A 198 -6.99 12.17 -16.42
C VAL A 198 -7.16 10.94 -15.53
N GLY A 199 -6.06 10.29 -15.11
CA GLY A 199 -6.13 9.09 -14.27
C GLY A 199 -6.78 9.36 -12.91
N GLY A 200 -6.39 10.45 -12.24
CA GLY A 200 -6.94 10.85 -10.94
C GLY A 200 -8.43 11.17 -11.01
N MET A 201 -8.89 11.78 -12.12
CA MET A 201 -10.31 12.07 -12.31
C MET A 201 -11.13 10.84 -12.67
N GLN A 202 -10.63 9.99 -13.58
CA GLN A 202 -11.31 8.75 -13.95
C GLN A 202 -11.60 7.86 -12.74
N TRP A 203 -10.63 7.75 -11.82
CA TRP A 203 -10.84 7.02 -10.57
C TRP A 203 -11.98 7.61 -9.72
N ARG A 204 -12.04 8.94 -9.55
CA ARG A 204 -13.11 9.59 -8.78
C ARG A 204 -14.46 9.49 -9.45
N GLU A 205 -14.51 9.73 -10.75
CA GLU A 205 -15.73 9.63 -11.55
C GLU A 205 -16.31 8.21 -11.45
N ALA A 206 -15.48 7.18 -11.59
CA ALA A 206 -15.90 5.80 -11.41
C ALA A 206 -16.44 5.52 -10.00
N ALA A 207 -15.75 6.00 -8.96
CA ALA A 207 -16.16 5.81 -7.57
C ALA A 207 -17.51 6.48 -7.26
N VAL A 208 -17.71 7.72 -7.71
CA VAL A 208 -18.97 8.46 -7.51
C VAL A 208 -20.09 7.90 -8.37
N THR A 209 -19.81 7.49 -9.61
CA THR A 209 -20.79 6.84 -10.48
C THR A 209 -21.34 5.57 -9.85
N ALA A 210 -20.46 4.73 -9.28
CA ALA A 210 -20.87 3.53 -8.56
C ALA A 210 -21.74 3.86 -7.33
N TYR A 211 -21.38 4.90 -6.57
CA TYR A 211 -22.14 5.36 -5.40
C TYR A 211 -23.53 5.91 -5.78
N VAL A 212 -23.64 6.66 -6.89
CA VAL A 212 -24.91 7.15 -7.42
C VAL A 212 -25.77 6.00 -7.94
N ALA A 213 -25.18 5.05 -8.68
CA ALA A 213 -25.88 3.88 -9.19
C ALA A 213 -26.46 3.00 -8.05
N GLN A 214 -25.74 2.87 -6.94
CA GLN A 214 -26.25 2.19 -5.75
C GLN A 214 -27.48 2.90 -5.18
N ALA A 215 -27.49 4.23 -5.14
CA ALA A 215 -28.64 5.01 -4.68
C ALA A 215 -29.83 4.96 -5.66
N GLU A 216 -29.57 4.91 -6.97
CA GLU A 216 -30.60 4.69 -8.01
C GLU A 216 -31.29 3.33 -7.86
N ALA A 217 -30.53 2.30 -7.45
CA ALA A 217 -31.05 0.94 -7.26
C ALA A 217 -31.80 0.74 -5.93
N ASP A 218 -31.72 1.69 -4.97
CA ASP A 218 -32.38 1.55 -3.67
C ASP A 218 -33.87 1.91 -3.76
N PRO A 219 -34.80 0.95 -3.58
CA PRO A 219 -36.24 1.20 -3.70
C PRO A 219 -36.76 2.21 -2.67
N ARG A 220 -36.05 2.40 -1.55
CA ARG A 220 -36.43 3.38 -0.50
C ARG A 220 -36.23 4.81 -0.97
N LEU A 221 -35.39 5.04 -1.99
CA LEU A 221 -35.13 6.35 -2.56
C LEU A 221 -35.98 6.66 -3.80
N ALA A 222 -36.80 5.70 -4.26
CA ALA A 222 -37.46 5.75 -5.57
C ALA A 222 -38.66 6.72 -5.68
N ARG A 223 -39.00 7.53 -4.64
CA ARG A 223 -40.21 8.36 -4.64
C ARG A 223 -39.96 9.83 -4.27
N GLY A 224 -40.75 10.72 -4.88
CA GLY A 224 -40.85 12.12 -4.48
C GLY A 224 -39.51 12.85 -4.37
N ALA A 225 -39.28 13.50 -3.22
CA ALA A 225 -38.12 14.35 -2.99
C ALA A 225 -36.78 13.57 -2.94
N THR A 226 -36.77 12.33 -2.47
CA THR A 226 -35.53 11.51 -2.42
C THR A 226 -35.09 11.15 -3.82
N GLN A 227 -36.03 10.79 -4.70
CA GLN A 227 -35.73 10.47 -6.09
C GLN A 227 -35.20 11.69 -6.85
N SER A 228 -35.72 12.88 -6.55
CA SER A 228 -35.19 14.12 -7.14
C SER A 228 -33.73 14.34 -6.80
N ARG A 229 -33.33 14.11 -5.54
CA ARG A 229 -31.94 14.25 -5.11
C ARG A 229 -31.01 13.23 -5.77
N VAL A 230 -31.46 12.00 -5.99
CA VAL A 230 -30.70 11.01 -6.76
C VAL A 230 -30.54 11.44 -8.22
N ARG A 231 -31.60 11.98 -8.85
CA ARG A 231 -31.50 12.56 -10.21
C ARG A 231 -30.55 13.75 -10.29
N ASP A 232 -30.53 14.61 -9.27
CA ASP A 232 -29.59 15.74 -9.20
C ASP A 232 -28.15 15.23 -9.15
N ALA A 233 -27.89 14.17 -8.36
CA ALA A 233 -26.59 13.53 -8.30
C ALA A 233 -26.16 12.95 -9.66
N ARG A 234 -27.06 12.20 -10.33
CA ARG A 234 -26.81 11.67 -11.68
C ARG A 234 -26.56 12.75 -12.70
N ARG A 235 -27.30 13.87 -12.64
CA ARG A 235 -27.08 15.02 -13.53
C ARG A 235 -25.69 15.62 -13.34
N ALA A 236 -25.24 15.78 -12.10
CA ALA A 236 -23.91 16.30 -11.80
C ALA A 236 -22.79 15.41 -12.36
N VAL A 237 -22.90 14.09 -12.19
CA VAL A 237 -21.96 13.12 -12.81
C VAL A 237 -22.02 13.19 -14.35
N GLY A 238 -23.22 13.22 -14.93
CA GLY A 238 -23.39 13.30 -16.38
C GLY A 238 -22.83 14.57 -17.03
N ILE A 239 -22.79 15.70 -16.29
CA ILE A 239 -22.10 16.91 -16.75
C ILE A 239 -20.59 16.66 -16.85
N VAL A 240 -19.97 16.01 -15.86
CA VAL A 240 -18.53 15.69 -15.88
C VAL A 240 -18.21 14.72 -17.01
N GLU A 241 -19.02 13.67 -17.19
CA GLU A 241 -18.90 12.69 -18.28
C GLU A 241 -18.99 13.36 -19.66
N THR A 242 -19.98 14.23 -19.87
CA THR A 242 -20.27 14.86 -21.17
C THR A 242 -19.31 16.00 -21.48
N ALA A 243 -19.06 16.88 -20.50
CA ALA A 243 -18.19 18.03 -20.69
C ALA A 243 -16.71 17.65 -20.64
N GLY A 244 -16.35 16.51 -20.03
CA GLY A 244 -14.97 16.11 -19.84
C GLY A 244 -14.27 16.96 -18.78
N ALA A 245 -13.86 16.31 -17.71
CA ALA A 245 -13.31 16.99 -16.54
C ALA A 245 -12.06 17.85 -16.79
N MET A 246 -11.29 17.56 -17.84
CA MET A 246 -10.06 18.32 -18.17
C MET A 246 -10.36 19.76 -18.59
N HIS A 247 -11.61 20.07 -18.96
CA HIS A 247 -12.02 21.44 -19.23
C HIS A 247 -12.25 22.24 -17.95
N ASN A 248 -12.49 21.62 -16.78
CA ASN A 248 -12.56 22.34 -15.51
C ASN A 248 -12.37 21.36 -14.34
N ILE A 249 -11.11 21.10 -13.96
CA ILE A 249 -10.80 20.06 -12.96
C ILE A 249 -11.40 20.38 -11.60
N LYS A 250 -11.32 21.64 -11.19
CA LYS A 250 -11.90 22.14 -9.93
C LYS A 250 -13.42 22.02 -9.94
N GLY A 251 -14.05 22.44 -11.04
CA GLY A 251 -15.50 22.29 -11.24
C GLY A 251 -15.94 20.83 -11.27
N ALA A 252 -15.16 19.94 -11.88
CA ALA A 252 -15.44 18.51 -11.92
C ALA A 252 -15.42 17.90 -10.51
N ASP A 253 -14.36 18.16 -9.74
CA ASP A 253 -14.25 17.69 -8.35
C ASP A 253 -15.43 18.19 -7.49
N GLN A 254 -15.81 19.46 -7.64
CA GLN A 254 -16.99 20.02 -6.96
C GLN A 254 -18.30 19.35 -7.37
N LEU A 255 -18.52 19.09 -8.66
CA LEU A 255 -19.72 18.38 -9.13
C LEU A 255 -19.79 16.96 -8.57
N LEU A 256 -18.67 16.24 -8.54
CA LEU A 256 -18.60 14.90 -7.96
C LEU A 256 -18.89 14.92 -6.46
N ARG A 257 -18.39 15.91 -5.71
CA ARG A 257 -18.72 16.11 -4.28
C ARG A 257 -20.18 16.50 -4.07
N ALA A 258 -20.72 17.37 -4.92
CA ALA A 258 -22.13 17.76 -4.89
C ALA A 258 -23.06 16.56 -5.18
N ALA A 259 -22.65 15.66 -6.06
CA ALA A 259 -23.35 14.40 -6.32
C ALA A 259 -23.40 13.51 -5.06
N MET A 260 -22.26 13.31 -4.38
CA MET A 260 -22.22 12.57 -3.12
C MET A 260 -23.09 13.22 -2.03
N GLY A 261 -23.05 14.55 -1.90
CA GLY A 261 -23.90 15.30 -0.96
C GLY A 261 -25.39 15.15 -1.28
N SER A 262 -25.76 15.10 -2.56
CA SER A 262 -27.13 14.89 -3.01
C SER A 262 -27.63 13.48 -2.69
N VAL A 263 -26.81 12.45 -2.90
CA VAL A 263 -27.11 11.08 -2.47
C VAL A 263 -27.27 11.00 -0.95
N ALA A 264 -26.35 11.56 -0.17
CA ALA A 264 -26.45 11.58 1.29
C ALA A 264 -27.72 12.29 1.78
N SER A 265 -28.11 13.40 1.14
CA SER A 265 -29.38 14.08 1.43
C SER A 265 -30.61 13.21 1.09
N ALA A 266 -30.55 12.41 0.02
CA ALA A 266 -31.63 11.48 -0.32
C ALA A 266 -31.84 10.44 0.79
N TYR A 267 -30.76 9.79 1.25
CA TYR A 267 -30.82 8.82 2.36
C TYR A 267 -31.31 9.43 3.67
N SER A 268 -30.77 10.61 4.04
CA SER A 268 -31.21 11.33 5.24
C SER A 268 -32.71 11.65 5.21
N ARG A 269 -33.25 12.11 4.07
CA ARG A 269 -34.68 12.39 3.90
C ARG A 269 -35.55 11.14 3.92
N ALA A 270 -35.01 9.99 3.52
CA ALA A 270 -35.70 8.71 3.63
C ALA A 270 -35.70 8.14 5.06
N GLY A 271 -34.97 8.76 6.01
CA GLY A 271 -34.80 8.21 7.35
C GLY A 271 -33.95 6.93 7.37
N VAL A 272 -33.06 6.76 6.38
CA VAL A 272 -32.23 5.57 6.21
C VAL A 272 -30.76 5.96 6.33
N LEU A 273 -29.96 5.11 6.98
CA LEU A 273 -28.51 5.29 7.03
C LEU A 273 -27.91 5.17 5.63
N ALA A 274 -27.20 6.21 5.19
CA ALA A 274 -26.50 6.20 3.91
C ALA A 274 -25.33 5.20 3.93
N PRO A 275 -25.04 4.51 2.80
CA PRO A 275 -23.77 3.82 2.65
C PRO A 275 -22.61 4.81 2.79
N PRO A 276 -21.44 4.39 3.30
CA PRO A 276 -20.28 5.27 3.40
C PRO A 276 -19.91 5.86 2.03
N PRO A 277 -19.78 7.20 1.88
CA PRO A 277 -19.41 7.79 0.60
C PRO A 277 -17.96 7.44 0.25
N PRO A 278 -17.62 7.35 -1.06
CA PRO A 278 -16.24 7.18 -1.47
C PRO A 278 -15.40 8.39 -1.02
N ARG A 279 -14.17 8.13 -0.57
CA ARG A 279 -13.21 9.19 -0.23
C ARG A 279 -12.56 9.67 -1.52
N LEU A 280 -12.74 10.95 -1.88
CA LEU A 280 -12.15 11.56 -3.08
C LEU A 280 -10.81 12.30 -2.80
N GLY A 281 -10.29 12.20 -1.57
CA GLY A 281 -9.12 12.95 -1.13
C GLY A 281 -9.40 14.45 -0.93
N PRO A 282 -8.34 15.28 -0.89
CA PRO A 282 -8.45 16.72 -0.68
C PRO A 282 -9.32 17.42 -1.74
N ASP A 283 -10.06 18.44 -1.32
CA ASP A 283 -10.91 19.27 -2.19
C ASP A 283 -10.03 20.19 -3.04
N ALA A 284 -10.04 20.02 -4.36
CA ALA A 284 -9.20 20.79 -5.27
C ALA A 284 -9.53 22.29 -5.34
N THR A 285 -10.62 22.71 -4.72
CA THR A 285 -11.01 24.11 -4.62
C THR A 285 -10.58 24.77 -3.32
N ARG A 286 -10.16 23.96 -2.34
CA ARG A 286 -9.67 24.42 -1.04
C ARG A 286 -8.17 24.15 -0.85
N ASP A 287 -7.70 23.02 -1.35
CA ASP A 287 -6.29 22.63 -1.29
C ASP A 287 -5.56 23.06 -2.58
N ALA A 288 -4.68 24.04 -2.41
CA ALA A 288 -3.89 24.60 -3.51
C ALA A 288 -2.93 23.59 -4.13
N CYS A 289 -2.48 22.58 -3.38
CA CYS A 289 -1.57 21.56 -3.89
C CYS A 289 -2.28 20.69 -4.94
N VAL A 290 -3.43 20.10 -4.60
CA VAL A 290 -4.15 19.23 -5.54
C VAL A 290 -4.88 20.03 -6.63
N GLY A 291 -5.07 21.34 -6.45
CA GLY A 291 -5.56 22.23 -7.50
C GLY A 291 -4.66 22.26 -8.75
N CYS A 292 -3.34 22.06 -8.58
CA CYS A 292 -2.38 21.95 -9.68
C CYS A 292 -1.84 20.51 -9.86
N HIS A 293 -1.65 19.80 -8.75
CA HIS A 293 -1.10 18.43 -8.72
C HIS A 293 -2.21 17.38 -8.63
N TYR A 294 -3.34 17.60 -9.31
CA TYR A 294 -4.46 16.66 -9.28
C TYR A 294 -4.03 15.24 -9.71
N GLY A 295 -4.52 14.20 -9.04
CA GLY A 295 -4.11 12.82 -9.30
C GLY A 295 -2.82 12.40 -8.58
N ILE A 296 -2.09 13.31 -7.92
CA ILE A 296 -0.89 12.94 -7.15
C ILE A 296 -1.25 12.08 -5.94
N GLU A 297 -2.45 12.22 -5.41
CA GLU A 297 -2.96 11.46 -4.28
C GLU A 297 -3.11 9.96 -4.57
N THR A 298 -3.09 9.53 -5.83
CA THR A 298 -3.06 8.10 -6.20
C THR A 298 -1.66 7.63 -6.62
N ALA A 299 -0.65 8.49 -6.52
CA ALA A 299 0.70 8.18 -6.95
C ALA A 299 1.42 7.27 -5.94
N ARG A 300 2.31 6.43 -6.47
CA ARG A 300 3.30 5.69 -5.69
C ARG A 300 4.67 6.29 -5.94
N SER A 301 5.45 6.47 -4.89
CA SER A 301 6.80 7.02 -4.97
C SER A 301 7.76 6.21 -4.10
N THR A 302 9.06 6.31 -4.36
CA THR A 302 10.07 5.74 -3.47
C THR A 302 10.53 6.81 -2.48
N VAL A 303 10.35 6.57 -1.19
CA VAL A 303 10.75 7.48 -0.10
C VAL A 303 11.56 6.67 0.90
N LEU A 304 12.78 7.12 1.21
CA LEU A 304 13.69 6.44 2.14
C LEU A 304 13.95 4.96 1.79
N GLY A 305 13.96 4.62 0.49
CA GLY A 305 14.18 3.26 0.00
C GLY A 305 12.94 2.36 0.00
N GLY A 306 11.81 2.79 0.56
CA GLY A 306 10.53 2.08 0.52
C GLY A 306 9.52 2.70 -0.46
N THR A 307 8.50 1.95 -0.85
CA THR A 307 7.38 2.48 -1.63
C THR A 307 6.37 3.19 -0.71
N LEU A 308 6.20 4.49 -0.92
CA LEU A 308 5.13 5.29 -0.33
C LEU A 308 3.92 5.32 -1.28
N ASP A 309 2.78 4.86 -0.78
CA ASP A 309 1.50 4.97 -1.47
C ASP A 309 0.74 6.20 -0.97
N HIS A 310 0.60 7.24 -1.82
CA HIS A 310 -0.14 8.44 -1.44
C HIS A 310 -1.60 8.14 -1.16
N PHE A 311 -2.20 7.15 -1.83
CA PHE A 311 -3.62 6.85 -1.67
C PHE A 311 -3.95 6.48 -0.22
N SER A 312 -3.13 5.63 0.38
CA SER A 312 -3.28 5.22 1.77
C SER A 312 -3.15 6.38 2.77
N HIS A 313 -2.34 7.39 2.46
CA HIS A 313 -2.10 8.51 3.38
C HIS A 313 -3.05 9.68 3.11
N VAL A 314 -3.13 10.15 1.87
CA VAL A 314 -3.86 11.35 1.47
C VAL A 314 -5.35 11.07 1.32
N VAL A 315 -5.74 9.96 0.67
CA VAL A 315 -7.15 9.67 0.41
C VAL A 315 -7.78 8.90 1.58
N ARG A 316 -7.10 7.86 2.06
CA ARG A 316 -7.66 7.00 3.12
C ARG A 316 -7.43 7.57 4.51
N ALA A 317 -6.27 8.17 4.81
CA ALA A 317 -6.00 8.70 6.14
C ALA A 317 -6.20 10.23 6.26
N ASP A 318 -6.59 10.90 5.18
CA ASP A 318 -6.84 12.36 5.14
C ASP A 318 -5.63 13.19 5.61
N VAL A 319 -4.42 12.70 5.35
CA VAL A 319 -3.19 13.41 5.67
C VAL A 319 -3.00 14.56 4.68
N SER A 320 -2.89 15.79 5.20
CA SER A 320 -2.63 16.98 4.39
C SER A 320 -1.30 16.89 3.64
N CYS A 321 -1.26 17.41 2.42
CA CYS A 321 -0.05 17.48 1.59
C CYS A 321 1.13 18.13 2.33
N THR A 322 0.84 19.17 3.13
CA THR A 322 1.86 19.91 3.87
C THR A 322 2.40 19.15 5.08
N ALA A 323 1.79 18.04 5.51
CA ALA A 323 2.40 17.18 6.53
C ALA A 323 3.72 16.55 6.03
N CYS A 324 3.82 16.31 4.73
CA CYS A 324 4.97 15.63 4.11
C CYS A 324 5.77 16.53 3.16
N HIS A 325 5.14 17.52 2.55
CA HIS A 325 5.76 18.40 1.56
C HIS A 325 5.86 19.83 2.07
N SER A 326 6.80 20.58 1.49
CA SER A 326 6.90 22.03 1.65
C SER A 326 5.64 22.72 1.13
N ASP A 327 5.16 23.69 1.90
CA ASP A 327 4.06 24.61 1.58
C ASP A 327 4.51 25.83 0.76
N ALA A 328 5.77 25.87 0.34
CA ALA A 328 6.29 26.94 -0.50
C ALA A 328 5.45 27.11 -1.78
N THR A 329 5.09 28.37 -2.07
CA THR A 329 4.35 28.76 -3.27
C THR A 329 5.16 28.44 -4.52
N TYR A 330 4.48 28.24 -5.66
CA TYR A 330 5.18 27.91 -6.91
C TYR A 330 6.12 29.03 -7.38
N PHE A 331 5.69 30.29 -7.27
CA PHE A 331 6.52 31.46 -7.55
C PHE A 331 7.08 32.05 -6.26
N THR A 332 8.31 32.58 -6.32
CA THR A 332 8.86 33.38 -5.24
C THR A 332 8.05 34.68 -5.13
N SER A 333 7.67 35.07 -3.92
CA SER A 333 6.97 36.34 -3.69
C SER A 333 7.92 37.55 -3.75
N ARG A 334 9.08 37.43 -4.40
CA ARG A 334 10.05 38.52 -4.48
C ARG A 334 9.61 39.47 -5.59
N GLN A 335 9.50 40.74 -5.24
CA GLN A 335 9.45 41.79 -6.24
C GLN A 335 10.87 41.93 -6.80
N ALA A 336 11.00 41.88 -8.12
CA ALA A 336 12.24 42.24 -8.78
C ALA A 336 12.57 43.72 -8.49
N PRO A 337 13.84 44.14 -8.61
CA PRO A 337 14.24 45.52 -8.33
C PRO A 337 13.48 46.58 -9.13
N ASP A 338 12.91 46.20 -10.28
CA ASP A 338 12.10 47.05 -11.16
C ASP A 338 10.60 47.08 -10.80
N GLY A 339 10.20 46.42 -9.71
CA GLY A 339 8.81 46.32 -9.26
C GLY A 339 7.99 45.25 -9.99
N SER A 340 8.56 44.56 -10.99
CA SER A 340 7.91 43.42 -11.61
C SER A 340 7.89 42.21 -10.66
N ALA A 341 6.90 41.35 -10.77
CA ALA A 341 6.89 40.11 -10.00
C ALA A 341 8.00 39.19 -10.55
N ASP A 342 9.00 38.86 -9.73
CA ASP A 342 9.96 37.82 -10.06
C ASP A 342 9.19 36.50 -10.16
N ARG A 343 9.04 35.97 -11.38
CA ARG A 343 8.35 34.68 -11.63
C ARG A 343 9.31 33.50 -11.49
N ALA A 344 10.41 33.66 -10.77
CA ALA A 344 11.28 32.54 -10.41
C ALA A 344 10.47 31.47 -9.66
N VAL A 345 10.67 30.22 -10.06
CA VAL A 345 10.06 29.07 -9.37
C VAL A 345 10.75 28.89 -8.02
N ASP A 346 9.99 28.81 -6.92
CA ASP A 346 10.59 28.53 -5.61
C ASP A 346 11.14 27.10 -5.63
N PRO A 347 12.46 26.91 -5.45
CA PRO A 347 13.08 25.59 -5.50
C PRO A 347 12.64 24.69 -4.34
N ARG A 348 11.90 25.20 -3.35
CA ARG A 348 11.32 24.42 -2.25
C ARG A 348 9.91 23.93 -2.54
N HIS A 349 9.24 24.42 -3.58
CA HIS A 349 7.87 24.03 -3.89
C HIS A 349 7.74 22.49 -4.00
N GLY A 350 6.82 21.91 -3.23
CA GLY A 350 6.52 20.48 -3.25
C GLY A 350 7.66 19.56 -2.80
N LYS A 351 8.81 20.10 -2.35
CA LYS A 351 9.91 19.27 -1.85
C LYS A 351 9.47 18.48 -0.64
N SER A 352 9.78 17.19 -0.63
CA SER A 352 9.55 16.33 0.52
C SER A 352 10.35 16.85 1.72
N ARG A 353 9.68 16.94 2.86
CA ARG A 353 10.24 17.20 4.19
C ARG A 353 10.27 15.92 5.04
N VAL A 354 9.84 14.80 4.46
CA VAL A 354 9.74 13.51 5.15
C VAL A 354 11.14 13.01 5.51
N THR A 355 11.29 12.69 6.78
CA THR A 355 12.43 11.97 7.36
C THR A 355 11.94 10.68 8.00
N ALA A 356 12.84 9.74 8.34
CA ALA A 356 12.45 8.52 9.05
C ALA A 356 11.69 8.86 10.35
N ALA A 357 12.17 9.85 11.10
CA ALA A 357 11.51 10.35 12.31
C ALA A 357 10.09 10.89 12.07
N SER A 358 9.81 11.49 10.91
CA SER A 358 8.46 11.96 10.59
C SER A 358 7.49 10.80 10.32
N CYS A 359 7.96 9.68 9.76
CA CYS A 359 7.16 8.47 9.61
C CYS A 359 6.82 7.89 10.99
N ASP A 360 7.79 7.84 11.90
CA ASP A 360 7.63 7.37 13.29
C ASP A 360 6.65 8.23 14.11
N GLY A 361 6.46 9.48 13.71
CA GLY A 361 5.48 10.40 14.29
C GLY A 361 4.05 9.86 14.19
N CYS A 362 3.70 9.31 13.02
CA CYS A 362 2.38 8.74 12.77
C CYS A 362 2.39 7.22 12.98
N HIS A 363 3.24 6.47 12.29
CA HIS A 363 3.17 5.00 12.26
C HIS A 363 3.55 4.32 13.57
N HIS A 364 4.40 4.96 14.40
CA HIS A 364 4.82 4.45 15.71
C HIS A 364 4.20 5.21 16.88
N ALA A 365 3.12 5.97 16.63
CA ALA A 365 2.34 6.57 17.71
C ALA A 365 1.58 5.47 18.49
N PRO A 366 1.44 5.56 19.83
CA PRO A 366 0.69 4.60 20.63
C PRO A 366 -0.76 4.37 20.17
N THR A 367 -1.32 5.35 19.45
CA THR A 367 -2.68 5.31 18.92
C THR A 367 -2.81 4.54 17.61
N ASN A 368 -1.71 4.23 16.92
CA ASN A 368 -1.74 3.51 15.66
C ASN A 368 -1.51 2.01 15.90
N GLN A 369 -2.59 1.24 15.76
CA GLN A 369 -2.63 -0.22 15.93
C GLN A 369 -2.17 -0.99 14.69
N LEU A 370 -1.27 -0.43 13.87
CA LEU A 370 -0.72 -1.21 12.78
C LEU A 370 0.16 -2.31 13.37
N ALA A 371 -0.15 -3.57 13.03
CA ALA A 371 0.70 -4.68 13.42
C ALA A 371 2.11 -4.47 12.84
N CYS A 372 3.15 -4.66 13.66
CA CYS A 372 4.54 -4.42 13.26
C CYS A 372 4.92 -5.15 11.95
N THR A 373 4.37 -6.34 11.74
CA THR A 373 4.57 -7.16 10.53
C THR A 373 4.04 -6.50 9.26
N THR A 374 3.08 -5.58 9.34
CA THR A 374 2.57 -4.84 8.16
C THR A 374 3.69 -4.10 7.43
N CYS A 375 4.67 -3.58 8.18
CA CYS A 375 5.81 -2.85 7.62
C CYS A 375 7.11 -3.67 7.66
N HIS A 376 7.25 -4.59 8.62
CA HIS A 376 8.48 -5.36 8.83
C HIS A 376 8.45 -6.79 8.29
N ALA A 377 7.37 -7.26 7.64
CA ALA A 377 7.30 -8.65 7.14
C ALA A 377 8.42 -9.03 6.15
N GLY A 378 9.02 -8.05 5.45
CA GLY A 378 10.17 -8.27 4.57
C GLY A 378 11.52 -7.85 5.16
N ASP A 379 11.56 -7.49 6.44
CA ASP A 379 12.80 -7.07 7.09
C ASP A 379 13.68 -8.29 7.34
N ALA A 380 14.74 -8.43 6.54
CA ALA A 380 15.72 -9.52 6.65
C ALA A 380 16.32 -9.66 8.06
N ARG A 381 16.19 -8.65 8.93
CA ARG A 381 16.61 -8.72 10.32
C ARG A 381 15.73 -9.65 11.18
N LEU A 382 14.46 -9.87 10.82
CA LEU A 382 13.57 -10.81 11.50
C LEU A 382 14.02 -12.27 11.26
N ASP A 383 14.51 -12.57 10.07
CA ASP A 383 15.01 -13.90 9.72
C ASP A 383 16.47 -14.14 10.18
N SER A 384 17.17 -13.09 10.57
CA SER A 384 18.58 -13.17 10.95
C SER A 384 18.79 -13.57 12.40
N THR A 385 19.83 -14.37 12.65
CA THR A 385 20.33 -14.62 14.01
C THR A 385 21.05 -13.38 14.55
N ARG A 386 20.70 -12.96 15.76
CA ARG A 386 21.28 -11.82 16.47
C ARG A 386 22.04 -12.29 17.69
N ARG A 387 23.31 -11.88 17.84
CA ARG A 387 24.03 -12.08 19.09
C ARG A 387 23.55 -11.08 20.13
N VAL A 388 22.99 -11.57 21.22
CA VAL A 388 22.59 -10.77 22.38
C VAL A 388 23.46 -11.14 23.58
N VAL A 389 23.79 -10.14 24.40
CA VAL A 389 24.58 -10.35 25.61
C VAL A 389 23.61 -10.66 26.75
N MET A 390 23.62 -11.91 27.20
CA MET A 390 22.86 -12.34 28.37
C MET A 390 23.73 -12.18 29.62
N ALA A 391 23.25 -11.42 30.60
CA ALA A 391 23.88 -11.35 31.91
C ALA A 391 23.80 -12.71 32.61
N LEU A 392 24.88 -13.10 33.27
CA LEU A 392 24.98 -14.34 34.02
C LEU A 392 25.30 -14.01 35.48
N ALA A 393 24.51 -14.53 36.40
CA ALA A 393 24.80 -14.48 37.83
C ALA A 393 25.57 -15.74 38.23
N LEU A 394 26.87 -15.80 37.86
CA LEU A 394 27.74 -16.93 38.18
C LEU A 394 28.71 -16.62 39.33
N ARG A 395 29.19 -17.67 39.99
CA ARG A 395 30.32 -17.65 40.93
C ARG A 395 31.51 -18.47 40.38
N PRO A 396 32.76 -18.21 40.79
CA PRO A 396 33.23 -17.11 41.68
C PRO A 396 33.16 -15.73 40.98
N PRO A 397 33.47 -14.58 41.62
CA PRO A 397 33.34 -13.24 41.03
C PRO A 397 34.07 -13.02 39.69
N GLU A 398 35.10 -13.84 39.44
CA GLU A 398 35.91 -13.90 38.22
C GLU A 398 35.22 -14.69 37.08
N ALA A 399 34.12 -15.39 37.36
CA ALA A 399 33.33 -16.06 36.36
C ALA A 399 32.74 -15.04 35.37
N PRO A 400 32.57 -15.40 34.08
CA PRO A 400 31.96 -14.51 33.10
C PRO A 400 30.59 -14.03 33.57
N ARG A 401 30.44 -12.72 33.80
CA ARG A 401 29.17 -12.07 34.19
C ARG A 401 28.20 -11.90 33.02
N SER A 402 28.62 -12.26 31.83
CA SER A 402 27.77 -12.26 30.65
C SER A 402 28.27 -13.25 29.60
N ARG A 403 27.40 -13.58 28.66
CA ARG A 403 27.76 -14.36 27.48
C ARG A 403 26.97 -13.89 26.27
N ASN A 404 27.53 -14.13 25.09
CA ASN A 404 26.77 -14.01 23.85
C ASN A 404 25.89 -15.25 23.68
N VAL A 405 24.62 -15.03 23.39
CA VAL A 405 23.68 -16.05 22.94
C VAL A 405 23.10 -15.64 21.60
N ASP A 406 22.80 -16.63 20.76
CA ASP A 406 22.17 -16.41 19.47
C ASP A 406 20.65 -16.33 19.69
N PHE A 407 20.06 -15.20 19.31
CA PHE A 407 18.62 -14.92 19.36
C PHE A 407 18.04 -14.93 17.95
N GLN A 408 16.88 -15.54 17.76
CA GLN A 408 16.15 -15.58 16.49
C GLN A 408 14.67 -15.26 16.72
N HIS A 409 14.13 -14.28 15.98
CA HIS A 409 12.70 -13.94 16.06
C HIS A 409 11.81 -15.09 15.58
N ALA A 410 12.29 -15.90 14.62
CA ALA A 410 11.59 -17.09 14.14
C ALA A 410 11.24 -18.10 15.26
N GLN A 411 12.02 -18.12 16.35
CA GLN A 411 11.77 -18.96 17.52
C GLN A 411 10.76 -18.34 18.51
N HIS A 412 10.39 -17.08 18.32
CA HIS A 412 9.54 -16.28 19.22
C HIS A 412 8.33 -15.70 18.48
N THR A 413 7.86 -16.35 17.41
CA THR A 413 6.75 -15.86 16.57
C THR A 413 5.40 -15.84 17.26
N THR A 414 5.26 -16.56 18.39
CA THR A 414 4.06 -16.56 19.23
C THR A 414 4.06 -15.42 20.26
N SER A 415 5.15 -14.67 20.39
CA SER A 415 5.25 -13.51 21.28
C SER A 415 4.93 -12.24 20.50
N GLU A 416 4.12 -11.36 21.09
CA GLU A 416 3.87 -10.04 20.52
C GLU A 416 5.15 -9.21 20.52
N CYS A 417 5.44 -8.47 19.45
CA CYS A 417 6.67 -7.69 19.33
C CYS A 417 6.87 -6.70 20.49
N THR A 418 5.77 -6.16 21.01
CA THR A 418 5.74 -5.20 22.13
C THR A 418 6.05 -5.82 23.50
N GLN A 419 6.02 -7.16 23.62
CA GLN A 419 6.51 -7.83 24.82
C GLN A 419 8.04 -7.76 24.92
N CYS A 420 8.73 -7.70 23.77
CA CYS A 420 10.19 -7.66 23.72
C CYS A 420 10.74 -6.25 23.54
N HIS A 421 10.07 -5.41 22.74
CA HIS A 421 10.53 -4.07 22.39
C HIS A 421 9.72 -3.01 23.14
N ALA A 422 10.38 -2.34 24.09
CA ALA A 422 9.73 -1.42 25.02
C ALA A 422 9.09 -0.20 24.33
N THR A 423 9.62 0.23 23.18
CA THR A 423 9.00 1.26 22.35
C THR A 423 9.12 0.91 20.87
N ALA A 424 8.11 1.25 20.08
CA ALA A 424 8.15 1.09 18.63
C ALA A 424 9.31 1.88 17.96
N ARG A 425 9.80 2.93 18.63
CA ARG A 425 10.90 3.78 18.13
C ARG A 425 12.29 3.26 18.51
N ASP A 426 12.39 2.50 19.61
CA ASP A 426 13.67 1.98 20.09
C ASP A 426 13.60 0.46 20.28
N VAL A 427 13.60 -0.25 19.15
CA VAL A 427 13.71 -1.71 19.10
C VAL A 427 15.05 -2.23 19.68
N ARG A 428 16.00 -1.35 20.05
CA ARG A 428 17.24 -1.76 20.73
C ARG A 428 17.05 -1.94 22.23
N ALA A 429 16.02 -1.32 22.81
CA ALA A 429 15.62 -1.55 24.20
C ALA A 429 14.83 -2.86 24.27
N VAL A 430 15.55 -3.98 24.38
CA VAL A 430 14.99 -5.33 24.49
C VAL A 430 14.86 -5.72 25.95
N VAL A 431 13.72 -6.29 26.35
CA VAL A 431 13.57 -6.89 27.68
C VAL A 431 14.58 -8.02 27.87
N PRO A 432 15.20 -8.17 29.06
CA PRO A 432 16.13 -9.27 29.30
C PRO A 432 15.38 -10.61 29.24
N CYS A 433 16.03 -11.65 28.71
CA CYS A 433 15.44 -12.99 28.57
C CYS A 433 14.81 -13.49 29.89
N SER A 434 15.40 -13.14 31.03
CA SER A 434 14.94 -13.52 32.37
C SER A 434 13.56 -12.98 32.76
N GLN A 435 12.99 -12.00 32.04
CA GLN A 435 11.62 -11.55 32.28
C GLN A 435 10.57 -12.53 31.78
N CYS A 436 10.85 -13.26 30.70
CA CYS A 436 9.94 -14.29 30.16
C CYS A 436 10.38 -15.70 30.57
N HIS A 437 11.68 -15.96 30.56
CA HIS A 437 12.29 -17.26 30.85
C HIS A 437 12.65 -17.38 32.35
N THR A 438 11.64 -17.29 33.21
CA THR A 438 11.81 -17.30 34.68
C THR A 438 12.15 -18.68 35.24
N ASP A 439 11.74 -19.76 34.55
CA ASP A 439 12.06 -21.16 34.89
C ASP A 439 12.85 -21.82 33.73
N HIS A 440 14.01 -21.24 33.42
CA HIS A 440 14.90 -21.69 32.35
C HIS A 440 15.39 -23.15 32.51
N HIS A 441 15.09 -23.82 33.63
CA HIS A 441 15.40 -25.22 33.89
C HIS A 441 14.29 -26.19 33.43
N ARG A 442 13.06 -25.70 33.21
CA ARG A 442 11.92 -26.50 32.76
C ARG A 442 11.52 -26.28 31.31
N GLU A 443 12.14 -25.31 30.64
CA GLU A 443 11.91 -25.04 29.23
C GLU A 443 12.50 -26.15 28.36
N ARG A 444 11.64 -27.12 28.07
CA ARG A 444 11.94 -28.39 27.42
C ARG A 444 12.53 -28.27 26.00
N ALA A 445 12.39 -27.10 25.36
CA ALA A 445 12.48 -26.97 23.90
C ALA A 445 13.90 -26.72 23.35
N THR A 446 14.83 -26.17 24.13
CA THR A 446 16.14 -25.73 23.59
C THR A 446 17.35 -26.38 24.28
N GLY A 447 17.18 -26.87 25.52
CA GLY A 447 18.25 -27.52 26.28
C GLY A 447 19.36 -26.55 26.70
N CYS A 448 20.12 -26.89 27.75
CA CYS A 448 21.14 -25.98 28.29
C CYS A 448 22.17 -25.57 27.25
N VAL A 449 22.46 -26.42 26.25
CA VAL A 449 23.48 -26.14 25.21
C VAL A 449 23.09 -25.09 24.19
N ALA A 450 21.81 -24.86 23.95
CA ALA A 450 21.37 -23.80 23.04
C ALA A 450 21.82 -22.43 23.55
N CYS A 451 21.78 -22.23 24.86
CA CYS A 451 22.25 -21.01 25.49
C CYS A 451 23.68 -21.13 25.98
N HIS A 452 24.10 -22.27 26.56
CA HIS A 452 25.42 -22.45 27.19
C HIS A 452 26.55 -22.86 26.23
N GLY A 453 26.22 -23.27 25.01
CA GLY A 453 27.15 -23.74 24.00
C GLY A 453 27.64 -25.17 24.26
N THR A 454 28.30 -25.76 23.25
CA THR A 454 28.75 -27.16 23.28
C THR A 454 30.00 -27.41 24.12
N ARG A 455 30.70 -26.35 24.56
CA ARG A 455 31.91 -26.48 25.39
C ARG A 455 31.62 -27.15 26.74
N LEU A 456 30.40 -27.01 27.27
CA LEU A 456 29.95 -27.71 28.48
C LEU A 456 29.87 -29.23 28.25
N LEU A 457 29.57 -29.68 27.03
CA LEU A 457 29.45 -31.10 26.68
C LEU A 457 30.78 -31.73 26.24
N ALA A 458 31.74 -30.95 25.75
CA ALA A 458 32.97 -31.47 25.16
C ALA A 458 33.88 -32.23 26.15
N THR A 459 33.77 -31.95 27.45
CA THR A 459 34.54 -32.61 28.53
C THR A 459 33.63 -33.30 29.54
N HIS A 460 32.42 -33.70 29.12
CA HIS A 460 31.41 -34.25 30.01
C HIS A 460 31.83 -35.61 30.59
N SER A 461 32.18 -35.63 31.87
CA SER A 461 32.38 -36.85 32.66
C SER A 461 31.20 -37.07 33.60
N ARG A 462 31.14 -38.23 34.27
CA ARG A 462 30.13 -38.47 35.32
C ARG A 462 30.18 -37.40 36.41
N ASP A 463 31.38 -36.89 36.72
CA ASP A 463 31.59 -35.85 37.73
C ASP A 463 30.98 -34.51 37.33
N ALA A 464 30.84 -34.24 36.02
CA ALA A 464 30.25 -33.00 35.51
C ALA A 464 28.78 -32.80 35.96
N HIS A 465 28.07 -33.87 36.34
CA HIS A 465 26.71 -33.80 36.91
C HIS A 465 26.69 -33.18 38.32
N PHE A 466 27.83 -33.14 39.01
CA PHE A 466 27.93 -32.64 40.39
C PHE A 466 28.64 -31.29 40.48
N THR A 467 29.19 -30.77 39.39
CA THR A 467 29.99 -29.53 39.37
C THR A 467 29.18 -28.28 39.02
N CYS A 468 27.87 -28.40 38.76
CA CYS A 468 27.02 -27.24 38.48
C CYS A 468 27.10 -26.20 39.60
N ALA A 469 27.20 -26.67 40.84
CA ALA A 469 27.32 -25.85 42.04
C ALA A 469 28.55 -24.97 42.12
N ASN A 470 29.55 -25.21 41.28
CA ASN A 470 30.73 -24.37 41.19
C ASN A 470 30.43 -23.04 40.49
N CYS A 471 29.33 -22.95 39.74
CA CYS A 471 29.01 -21.78 38.94
C CYS A 471 27.72 -21.06 39.33
N HIS A 472 26.75 -21.68 40.03
CA HIS A 472 25.53 -20.98 40.45
C HIS A 472 25.42 -20.86 41.98
N GLU A 473 24.52 -19.99 42.46
CA GLU A 473 24.28 -19.82 43.89
C GLU A 473 23.45 -20.97 44.47
N ARG A 474 23.68 -21.30 45.75
CA ARG A 474 23.01 -22.40 46.45
C ARG A 474 21.48 -22.31 46.39
N GLU A 475 20.93 -21.11 46.45
CA GLU A 475 19.48 -20.87 46.38
C GLU A 475 18.87 -21.20 45.01
N VAL A 476 19.66 -21.11 43.94
CA VAL A 476 19.24 -21.52 42.59
C VAL A 476 19.16 -23.05 42.51
N PHE A 477 20.07 -23.77 43.17
CA PHE A 477 20.10 -25.24 43.18
C PHE A 477 19.00 -25.89 43.98
N THR A 478 18.53 -25.28 45.06
CA THR A 478 17.45 -25.88 45.85
C THR A 478 16.15 -25.99 45.05
N ARG A 479 16.02 -25.22 43.97
CA ARG A 479 14.89 -25.24 43.03
C ARG A 479 15.11 -26.21 41.85
N LEU A 480 16.33 -26.70 41.64
CA LEU A 480 16.66 -27.68 40.62
C LEU A 480 16.23 -29.08 41.08
N LEU A 481 15.22 -29.63 40.43
CA LEU A 481 14.83 -31.03 40.57
C LEU A 481 15.60 -31.83 39.50
N PRO A 482 16.38 -32.86 39.87
CA PRO A 482 17.03 -33.72 38.89
C PRO A 482 16.02 -34.73 38.31
N ASP A 483 14.94 -34.22 37.76
CA ASP A 483 13.93 -34.99 37.06
C ASP A 483 14.35 -35.27 35.61
N ARG A 484 13.53 -36.05 34.90
CA ARG A 484 13.78 -36.34 33.48
C ARG A 484 13.93 -35.06 32.66
N THR A 485 13.11 -34.03 32.90
CA THR A 485 13.13 -32.77 32.14
C THR A 485 14.50 -32.11 32.25
N PHE A 486 15.07 -32.08 33.45
CA PHE A 486 16.43 -31.59 33.67
C PHE A 486 17.47 -32.41 32.91
N CYS A 487 17.44 -33.75 32.99
CA CYS A 487 18.43 -34.59 32.32
C CYS A 487 18.36 -34.48 30.77
N VAL A 488 17.16 -34.49 30.19
CA VAL A 488 17.01 -34.42 28.72
C VAL A 488 17.34 -33.04 28.17
N SER A 489 17.41 -31.99 29.00
CA SER A 489 17.89 -30.67 28.59
C SER A 489 19.36 -30.67 28.15
N CYS A 490 20.19 -31.55 28.71
CA CYS A 490 21.57 -31.78 28.27
C CYS A 490 21.68 -32.97 27.30
N HIS A 491 20.81 -33.97 27.47
CA HIS A 491 20.80 -35.21 26.70
C HIS A 491 19.65 -35.26 25.69
N ALA A 492 19.47 -34.20 24.90
CA ALA A 492 18.33 -34.06 23.98
C ALA A 492 18.20 -35.25 22.99
N LYS A 493 19.31 -35.83 22.54
CA LYS A 493 19.31 -37.03 21.67
C LYS A 493 18.76 -38.30 22.35
N GLN A 494 18.58 -38.27 23.66
CA GLN A 494 18.06 -39.35 24.49
C GLN A 494 16.68 -39.01 25.06
N SER A 495 16.01 -37.95 24.57
CA SER A 495 14.68 -37.55 25.03
C SER A 495 13.66 -38.68 24.98
N ASP A 496 13.82 -39.59 24.01
CA ASP A 496 12.90 -40.70 23.74
C ASP A 496 13.36 -42.02 24.38
N HIS A 497 14.48 -42.01 25.10
CA HIS A 497 14.96 -43.20 25.80
C HIS A 497 14.07 -43.51 27.00
N VAL A 498 13.28 -44.59 26.92
CA VAL A 498 12.33 -45.02 27.96
C VAL A 498 11.39 -43.88 28.38
N PRO A 499 10.46 -43.46 27.51
CA PRO A 499 9.67 -42.24 27.71
C PRO A 499 8.74 -42.32 28.93
N SER A 500 8.42 -43.51 29.41
CA SER A 500 7.53 -43.75 30.56
C SER A 500 8.21 -43.58 31.93
N ARG A 501 9.47 -43.15 31.99
CA ARG A 501 10.23 -42.97 33.24
C ARG A 501 10.48 -41.49 33.50
N ASP A 502 10.07 -41.01 34.66
CA ASP A 502 10.21 -39.60 35.06
C ASP A 502 11.57 -39.25 35.71
N GLU A 503 12.45 -40.24 35.86
CA GLU A 503 13.78 -40.08 36.44
C GLU A 503 14.87 -40.84 35.66
N CYS A 504 16.01 -40.19 35.44
CA CYS A 504 17.17 -40.79 34.77
C CYS A 504 18.24 -41.28 35.75
N THR A 505 18.23 -40.75 36.97
CA THR A 505 19.35 -40.85 37.93
C THR A 505 19.50 -42.26 38.49
N SER A 506 18.39 -42.97 38.71
CA SER A 506 18.38 -44.30 39.31
C SER A 506 19.09 -45.33 38.42
N CYS A 507 18.93 -45.24 37.10
CA CYS A 507 19.62 -46.11 36.15
C CYS A 507 21.03 -45.63 35.79
N HIS A 508 21.20 -44.36 35.42
CA HIS A 508 22.46 -43.88 34.84
C HIS A 508 23.49 -43.45 35.88
N LEU A 509 23.03 -42.96 37.03
CA LEU A 509 23.89 -42.49 38.11
C LEU A 509 23.87 -43.41 39.32
N ARG A 510 22.95 -44.40 39.35
CA ARG A 510 22.71 -45.29 40.51
C ARG A 510 22.48 -44.49 41.79
N LEU A 511 21.71 -43.41 41.67
CA LEU A 511 21.33 -42.51 42.75
C LEU A 511 19.84 -42.18 42.62
N THR A 512 19.15 -42.10 43.74
CA THR A 512 17.83 -41.46 43.79
C THR A 512 17.96 -39.95 43.47
N PRO A 513 16.88 -39.29 43.01
CA PRO A 513 16.88 -37.85 42.79
C PRO A 513 17.35 -37.04 44.00
N ASP A 514 16.95 -37.45 45.21
CA ASP A 514 17.35 -36.76 46.45
C ASP A 514 18.83 -36.99 46.79
N GLU A 515 19.37 -38.20 46.60
CA GLU A 515 20.81 -38.46 46.79
C GLU A 515 21.66 -37.66 45.79
N LEU A 516 21.22 -37.54 44.53
CA LEU A 516 21.89 -36.68 43.55
C LEU A 516 21.84 -35.22 43.99
N ARG A 517 20.67 -34.73 44.42
CA ARG A 517 20.53 -33.35 44.93
C ARG A 517 21.47 -33.10 46.11
N GLN A 518 21.53 -34.01 47.08
CA GLN A 518 22.41 -33.88 48.23
C GLN A 518 23.89 -33.88 47.85
N ARG A 519 24.30 -34.70 46.87
CA ARG A 519 25.68 -34.70 46.35
C ARG A 519 26.04 -33.38 45.67
N ILE A 520 25.14 -32.80 44.87
CA ILE A 520 25.33 -31.47 44.25
C ILE A 520 25.43 -30.38 45.32
N LEU A 521 24.58 -30.41 46.34
CA LEU A 521 24.62 -29.43 47.43
C LEU A 521 25.89 -29.57 48.29
N SER A 522 26.38 -30.80 48.47
CA SER A 522 27.60 -31.08 49.24
C SER A 522 28.85 -30.65 48.47
N SER A 523 28.91 -30.88 47.16
CA SER A 523 30.03 -30.41 46.32
C SER A 523 30.14 -28.88 46.34
N ALA A 524 28.99 -28.18 46.37
CA ALA A 524 28.91 -26.73 46.53
C ALA A 524 29.62 -26.23 47.79
N ALA A 525 29.37 -26.90 48.93
CA ALA A 525 29.94 -26.52 50.22
C ALA A 525 31.46 -26.65 50.25
N THR A 526 32.00 -27.73 49.65
CA THR A 526 33.44 -27.94 49.51
C THR A 526 34.12 -27.03 48.50
N ALA A 527 33.40 -26.54 47.48
CA ALA A 527 33.95 -25.58 46.52
C ALA A 527 34.09 -24.18 47.13
N GLY A 528 33.15 -23.78 47.99
CA GLY A 528 33.22 -22.50 48.71
C GLY A 528 34.42 -22.40 49.65
N SER A 529 34.76 -23.49 50.36
CA SER A 529 35.85 -23.50 51.34
C SER A 529 37.26 -23.52 50.75
N ARG A 530 37.43 -23.57 49.42
CA ARG A 530 38.75 -23.54 48.75
C ARG A 530 39.11 -22.17 48.17
N ASN A 531 38.15 -21.25 48.14
CA ASN A 531 38.32 -19.91 47.58
C ASN A 531 38.35 -18.80 48.66
N ASP A 532 38.16 -19.18 49.93
CA ASP A 532 38.53 -18.38 51.11
C ASP A 532 39.93 -18.81 51.58
#